data_AF-A0AA51PHD6-F1
#
_entry.id   AF-A0AA51PHD6-F1
#
_cell.length_a   1.000
_cell.length_b   1.000
_cell.length_c   1.000
_cell.angle_alpha   90.00
_cell.angle_beta   90.00
_cell.angle_gamma   90.00
#
_symmetry.space_group_name_H-M   'P 1'
#
loop_
_entity.id
_entity.type
_entity.pdbx_description
1 polymer ?
#
loop_
_entity_poly.entity_id
_entity_poly.type
_entity_poly.pdbx_seq_one_letter_code
_entity_poly.pdbx_strand_id
1 'polypeptide(L)' 'DIGLECAGFLNSLGYPATVLVRSVPLRGFDQQMAMMVTNEMETKGVTFHHKCIPVSVE' A
#
# COMPACT_ATOMS: atom_id res chain seq x y z
N ASP A 1 0.84 -8.03 2.13
CA ASP A 1 0.16 -8.11 3.42
C ASP A 1 0.89 -7.24 4.43
N ILE A 2 2.00 -7.73 5.00
CA ILE A 2 2.87 -7.01 5.96
C ILE A 2 3.14 -5.54 5.58
N GLY A 3 3.50 -5.26 4.32
CA GLY A 3 3.77 -3.88 3.88
C GLY A 3 2.56 -2.94 3.97
N LEU A 4 1.34 -3.44 3.80
CA LEU A 4 0.12 -2.64 3.95
C LEU A 4 -0.19 -2.37 5.42
N GLU A 5 -0.02 -3.37 6.29
CA GLU A 5 -0.19 -3.20 7.73
C GLU A 5 0.77 -2.16 8.30
N CYS A 6 2.06 -2.24 7.92
CA CYS A 6 3.06 -1.26 8.33
C CYS A 6 2.75 0.15 7.81
N ALA A 7 2.36 0.28 6.54
CA ALA A 7 1.99 1.57 5.98
C ALA A 7 0.77 2.18 6.69
N GLY A 8 -0.24 1.37 6.99
CA GLY A 8 -1.42 1.78 7.74
C GLY A 8 -1.06 2.25 9.16
N PHE A 9 -0.26 1.47 9.88
CA PHE A 9 0.20 1.83 11.23
C PHE A 9 1.03 3.12 11.26
N LEU A 10 2.02 3.26 10.36
CA LEU A 10 2.84 4.47 10.26
C LEU A 10 1.99 5.70 9.96
N ASN A 11 1.04 5.58 9.03
CA ASN A 11 0.10 6.64 8.70
C ASN A 11 -0.80 7.01 9.89
N SER A 12 -1.31 6.03 10.65
CA SER A 12 -2.09 6.28 11.87
C SER A 12 -1.29 6.95 12.99
N LEU A 13 0.03 6.80 13.00
CA LEU A 13 0.93 7.52 13.90
C LEU A 13 1.30 8.94 13.40
N GLY A 14 0.79 9.36 12.24
CA GLY A 14 1.06 10.68 11.65
C GLY A 14 2.32 10.73 10.79
N TYR A 15 2.97 9.59 10.51
CA TYR A 15 4.09 9.53 9.58
C TYR A 15 3.59 9.32 8.14
N PRO A 16 4.12 10.06 7.15
CA PRO A 16 3.75 9.84 5.76
C PRO A 16 4.21 8.45 5.29
N ALA A 17 3.32 7.71 4.64
CA ALA A 17 3.62 6.38 4.10
C ALA A 17 3.27 6.30 2.60
N THR A 18 4.19 5.77 1.81
CA THR A 18 3.99 5.50 0.38
C THR A 18 4.27 4.03 0.08
N VAL A 19 3.35 3.36 -0.60
CA VAL A 19 3.42 1.94 -0.95
C VAL A 19 3.66 1.80 -2.46
N LEU A 20 4.74 1.12 -2.84
CA LEU A 20 5.04 0.79 -4.22
C LEU A 20 4.51 -0.62 -4.53
N VAL A 21 3.54 -0.71 -5.45
CA VAL A 21 2.90 -1.97 -5.84
C VAL A 21 3.44 -2.41 -7.19
N ARG A 22 4.22 -3.50 -7.21
CA ARG A 22 4.76 -4.08 -8.46
C ARG A 22 3.67 -4.56 -9.42
N SER A 23 2.62 -5.20 -8.90
CA SER A 23 1.57 -5.83 -9.72
C SER A 23 0.17 -5.64 -9.13
N VAL A 24 -0.23 -6.49 -8.18
CA VAL A 24 -1.52 -6.41 -7.46
C VAL A 24 -1.29 -6.41 -5.95
N PRO A 25 -2.10 -5.67 -5.18
CA PRO A 25 -2.08 -5.73 -3.72
C PRO A 25 -2.64 -7.08 -3.24
N LEU A 26 -2.17 -7.54 -2.06
CA LEU A 26 -2.64 -8.78 -1.41
C LEU A 26 -2.77 -9.98 -2.37
N ARG A 27 -1.72 -10.25 -3.16
CA ARG A 27 -1.71 -11.42 -4.05
C ARG A 27 -2.01 -12.70 -3.27
N GLY A 28 -2.96 -13.49 -3.76
CA GLY A 28 -3.44 -14.71 -3.11
C GLY A 28 -4.76 -14.53 -2.35
N PHE A 29 -5.21 -13.28 -2.19
CA PHE A 29 -6.53 -12.95 -1.64
C PHE A 29 -7.51 -12.58 -2.77
N ASP A 30 -8.80 -12.52 -2.40
CA ASP A 30 -9.83 -11.96 -3.26
C ASP A 30 -9.47 -10.54 -3.69
N GLN A 31 -9.47 -10.30 -5.01
CA GLN A 31 -8.98 -9.04 -5.57
C GLN A 31 -9.97 -7.90 -5.40
N GLN A 32 -11.28 -8.16 -5.31
CA GLN A 32 -12.26 -7.13 -5.00
C GLN A 32 -12.06 -6.62 -3.57
N MET A 33 -11.86 -7.55 -2.62
CA MET A 33 -11.54 -7.20 -1.23
C MET A 33 -10.22 -6.45 -1.13
N ALA A 34 -9.18 -6.91 -1.84
CA ALA A 34 -7.88 -6.25 -1.85
C ALA A 34 -7.97 -4.79 -2.33
N MET A 35 -8.75 -4.52 -3.38
CA MET A 35 -8.98 -3.17 -3.89
C MET A 35 -9.77 -2.30 -2.90
N MET A 36 -10.75 -2.86 -2.20
CA MET A 36 -11.47 -2.12 -1.16
C MET A 36 -10.55 -1.70 -0.01
N VAL A 37 -9.65 -2.59 0.42
CA VAL A 37 -8.65 -2.27 1.45
C VAL A 37 -7.70 -1.17 0.96
N THR A 38 -7.16 -1.27 -0.25
CA THR A 38 -6.23 -0.23 -0.75
C THR A 38 -6.92 1.11 -0.95
N ASN A 39 -8.15 1.14 -1.48
CA ASN A 39 -8.90 2.40 -1.64
C ASN A 39 -9.19 3.09 -0.30
N GLU A 40 -9.50 2.30 0.73
CA GLU A 40 -9.69 2.82 2.09
C GLU A 40 -8.39 3.37 2.68
N MET A 41 -7.25 2.71 2.43
CA MET A 41 -5.95 3.21 2.85
C MET A 41 -5.56 4.51 2.14
N GLU A 42 -5.85 4.63 0.83
CA GLU A 42 -5.67 5.88 0.08
C GLU A 42 -6.51 7.01 0.64
N THR A 43 -7.78 6.74 0.93
CA THR A 43 -8.69 7.72 1.55
C THR A 43 -8.18 8.19 2.92
N LYS A 44 -7.46 7.32 3.65
CA LYS A 44 -6.84 7.62 4.95
C LYS A 44 -5.46 8.29 4.85
N GLY A 45 -4.93 8.53 3.66
CA GLY A 45 -3.70 9.29 3.44
C GLY A 45 -2.46 8.46 3.04
N VAL A 46 -2.57 7.14 2.92
CA VAL A 46 -1.47 6.32 2.40
C VAL A 46 -1.38 6.51 0.89
N THR A 47 -0.21 6.87 0.36
CA THR A 47 -0.01 7.07 -1.08
C THR A 47 0.34 5.75 -1.77
N PHE A 48 -0.24 5.44 -2.93
CA PHE A 48 0.09 4.25 -3.70
C PHE A 48 0.72 4.59 -5.07
N HIS A 49 1.78 3.87 -5.41
CA HIS A 49 2.36 3.86 -6.75
C HIS A 49 2.20 2.47 -7.37
N HIS A 50 1.23 2.35 -8.28
CA HIS A 50 0.96 1.11 -8.99
C HIS A 50 1.94 0.88 -10.15
N LYS A 51 2.21 -0.40 -10.43
CA LYS A 51 3.17 -0.86 -11.46
C LYS A 51 4.57 -0.25 -11.30
N CYS A 52 4.97 0.00 -10.04
CA CYS A 52 6.25 0.63 -9.72
C CYS A 52 7.22 -0.40 -9.12
N ILE A 53 8.47 -0.37 -9.56
CA ILE A 53 9.57 -1.19 -9.04
C ILE A 53 10.75 -0.24 -8.77
N PRO A 54 11.20 -0.09 -7.52
CA PRO A 54 12.39 0.69 -7.23
C PRO A 54 13.63 -0.02 -7.76
N VAL A 55 14.57 0.75 -8.32
CA VAL A 55 15.81 0.23 -8.94
C VAL A 55 17.03 0.41 -8.04
N SER A 56 17.10 1.54 -7.33
CA SER A 56 18.20 1.87 -6.43
C SER A 56 17.71 2.71 -5.26
N VAL A 57 18.48 2.72 -4.18
CA VAL A 57 18.32 3.57 -2.99
C VAL A 57 19.70 4.16 -2.69
N GLU A 58 19.77 5.45 -2.38
CA GLU A 58 20.99 6.14 -1.92
C GLU A 58 21.13 6.07 -0.40
#